data_AF-A0A7D7VQD1-F1
#
_entry.id   AF-A0A7D7VQD1-F1
#
_cell.length_a   1.000
_cell.length_b   1.000
_cell.length_c   1.000
_cell.angle_alpha   90.00
_cell.angle_beta   90.00
_cell.angle_gamma   90.00
#
_symmetry.space_group_name_H-M   'P 1'
#
loop_
_entity.id
_entity.type
_entity.pdbx_description
1 polymer ?
#
loop_
_entity_poly.entity_id
_entity_poly.type
_entity_poly.pdbx_seq_one_letter_code
_entity_poly.pdbx_strand_id
1 'polypeptide(L)'
;MKTIVNEIISQTNLDVYNDILLKIVNEIENRGFMLSCRSDSMQSVIEWDSYLIRISVKNGKKRELKVLWDILHEYGHLIDGRPSKNEVNIKREKSAWLNAEIYIKNHSILMDNYKGFIKYKDECLSTYIS
;
A
#
# COMPACT_ATOMS: atom_id res chain seq x y z
N MET A 1 -17.26 -6.03 9.84
CA MET A 1 -15.87 -6.17 9.35
C MET A 1 -15.92 -6.23 7.83
N LYS A 2 -15.10 -5.46 7.11
CA LYS A 2 -15.18 -5.38 5.65
C LYS A 2 -14.63 -6.65 5.00
N THR A 3 -15.32 -7.14 3.96
CA THR A 3 -14.94 -8.38 3.24
C THR A 3 -13.50 -8.36 2.75
N ILE A 4 -13.01 -7.22 2.24
CA ILE A 4 -11.65 -7.10 1.73
C ILE A 4 -10.57 -7.18 2.81
N VAL A 5 -10.83 -6.69 4.04
CA VAL A 5 -9.87 -6.82 5.14
C VAL A 5 -9.71 -8.29 5.54
N ASN A 6 -10.82 -9.03 5.59
CA ASN A 6 -10.79 -10.47 5.85
C ASN A 6 -10.01 -11.22 4.77
N GLU A 7 -10.21 -10.84 3.51
CA GLU A 7 -9.47 -11.41 2.39
C GLU A 7 -7.95 -11.17 2.53
N ILE A 8 -7.53 -9.92 2.77
CA ILE A 8 -6.12 -9.58 2.99
C ILE A 8 -5.54 -10.40 4.15
N ILE A 9 -6.22 -10.42 5.29
CA ILE A 9 -5.78 -11.13 6.49
C ILE A 9 -5.61 -12.62 6.21
N SER A 10 -6.62 -13.27 5.60
CA SER A 10 -6.58 -14.70 5.28
C SER A 10 -5.40 -15.10 4.38
N GLN A 11 -4.90 -14.16 3.57
CA GLN A 11 -3.80 -14.37 2.64
C GLN A 11 -2.43 -13.92 3.18
N THR A 12 -2.38 -13.18 4.30
CA THR A 12 -1.16 -12.52 4.80
C THR A 12 -0.81 -12.77 6.26
N ASN A 13 -1.74 -13.18 7.13
CA ASN A 13 -1.56 -13.18 8.60
C ASN A 13 -1.38 -11.78 9.23
N LEU A 14 -1.89 -10.73 8.59
CA LEU A 14 -1.86 -9.36 9.12
C LEU A 14 -2.93 -9.10 10.22
N ASP A 15 -3.42 -10.14 10.90
CA ASP A 15 -4.48 -10.05 11.91
C ASP A 15 -4.17 -9.02 13.00
N VAL A 16 -2.91 -8.94 13.43
CA VAL A 16 -2.44 -7.99 14.45
C VAL A 16 -2.54 -6.52 14.00
N TYR A 17 -2.68 -6.27 12.70
CA TYR A 17 -2.86 -4.95 12.11
C TYR A 17 -4.29 -4.71 11.62
N ASN A 18 -5.28 -5.52 12.02
CA ASN A 18 -6.67 -5.42 11.57
C ASN A 18 -7.24 -4.00 11.68
N ASP A 19 -7.01 -3.31 12.80
CA ASP A 19 -7.55 -1.95 13.01
C ASP A 19 -6.90 -0.93 12.06
N ILE A 20 -5.61 -1.09 11.79
CA ILE A 20 -4.87 -0.28 10.81
C ILE A 20 -5.40 -0.55 9.41
N LEU A 21 -5.59 -1.82 9.04
CA LEU A 21 -6.13 -2.21 7.73
C LEU A 21 -7.55 -1.66 7.53
N LEU A 22 -8.42 -1.80 8.53
CA LEU A 22 -9.78 -1.23 8.49
C LEU A 22 -9.74 0.29 8.30
N LYS A 23 -8.85 0.99 9.02
CA LYS A 23 -8.70 2.44 8.90
C LYS A 23 -8.26 2.84 7.49
N ILE A 24 -7.19 2.23 6.96
CA ILE A 24 -6.69 2.53 5.61
C ILE A 24 -7.76 2.24 4.56
N VAL A 25 -8.44 1.09 4.65
CA VAL A 25 -9.52 0.72 3.72
C VAL A 25 -10.69 1.71 3.79
N ASN A 26 -11.07 2.17 4.99
CA ASN A 26 -12.09 3.21 5.14
C ASN A 26 -11.65 4.53 4.50
N GLU A 27 -10.41 4.96 4.71
CA GLU A 27 -9.88 6.19 4.12
C GLU A 27 -9.83 6.13 2.58
N ILE A 28 -9.49 4.96 2.00
CA ILE A 28 -9.51 4.74 0.55
C ILE A 28 -10.94 4.78 0.00
N GLU A 29 -11.88 4.08 0.63
CA GLU A 29 -13.28 4.08 0.20
C GLU A 29 -13.96 5.45 0.34
N ASN A 30 -13.63 6.21 1.39
CA ASN A 30 -14.12 7.58 1.55
C ASN A 30 -13.63 8.53 0.45
N ARG A 31 -12.55 8.19 -0.24
CA ARG A 31 -12.05 8.90 -1.43
C ARG A 31 -12.66 8.37 -2.74
N GLY A 32 -13.60 7.42 -2.67
CA GLY A 32 -14.30 6.85 -3.81
C GLY A 32 -13.61 5.67 -4.47
N PHE A 33 -12.58 5.10 -3.87
CA PHE A 33 -11.83 3.97 -4.43
C PHE A 33 -12.21 2.64 -3.76
N MET A 34 -12.27 1.58 -4.55
CA MET A 34 -12.39 0.21 -4.05
C MET A 34 -11.01 -0.43 -3.90
N LEU A 35 -10.91 -1.45 -3.04
CA LEU A 35 -9.75 -2.35 -3.01
C LEU A 35 -10.14 -3.75 -3.49
N SER A 36 -9.22 -4.41 -4.18
CA SER A 36 -9.28 -5.84 -4.47
C SER A 36 -7.91 -6.48 -4.30
N CYS A 37 -7.89 -7.75 -3.94
CA CYS A 37 -6.66 -8.54 -3.94
C CYS A 37 -6.41 -9.16 -5.32
N ARG A 38 -5.13 -9.34 -5.66
CA ARG A 38 -4.68 -10.16 -6.79
C ARG A 38 -3.55 -11.08 -6.36
N SER A 39 -3.53 -12.27 -6.93
CA SER A 39 -2.52 -13.31 -6.68
C SER A 39 -1.62 -13.59 -7.88
N ASP A 40 -1.75 -12.81 -8.96
CA ASP A 40 -0.90 -12.86 -10.15
C ASP A 40 0.54 -12.37 -9.84
N SER A 41 1.43 -12.39 -10.84
CA SER A 41 2.82 -11.90 -10.69
C SER A 41 2.94 -10.37 -10.79
N MET A 42 1.83 -9.63 -10.85
CA MET A 42 1.87 -8.19 -10.99
C MET A 42 2.03 -7.51 -9.63
N GLN A 43 2.61 -6.30 -9.67
CA GLN A 43 2.72 -5.42 -8.51
C GLN A 43 1.34 -4.83 -8.15
N SER A 44 1.24 -4.29 -6.93
CA SER A 44 0.09 -3.49 -6.53
C SER A 44 -0.01 -2.23 -7.42
N VAL A 45 -1.23 -1.77 -7.69
CA VAL A 45 -1.45 -0.63 -8.59
C VAL A 45 -2.81 0.05 -8.37
N ILE A 46 -2.85 1.36 -8.57
CA ILE A 46 -4.10 2.11 -8.75
C ILE A 46 -4.53 2.14 -10.22
N GLU A 47 -5.72 1.60 -10.49
CA GLU A 47 -6.45 1.76 -11.74
C GLU A 47 -7.37 3.00 -11.65
N TRP A 48 -6.86 4.16 -12.06
CA TRP A 48 -7.53 5.45 -11.88
C TRP A 48 -8.87 5.60 -12.62
N ASP A 49 -9.06 4.89 -13.74
CA ASP A 49 -10.29 4.98 -14.53
C ASP A 49 -11.42 4.12 -13.97
N SER A 50 -11.08 3.04 -13.26
CA SER A 50 -12.03 2.14 -12.59
C SER A 50 -12.18 2.46 -11.10
N TYR A 51 -11.47 3.46 -10.59
CA TYR A 51 -11.42 3.80 -9.17
C TYR A 51 -11.11 2.59 -8.28
N LEU A 52 -10.14 1.77 -8.71
CA LEU A 52 -9.80 0.50 -8.07
C LEU A 52 -8.31 0.46 -7.69
N ILE A 53 -8.00 0.05 -6.47
CA ILE A 53 -6.65 -0.33 -6.05
C ILE A 53 -6.56 -1.84 -6.02
N ARG A 54 -5.57 -2.40 -6.74
CA ARG A 54 -5.33 -3.85 -6.79
C ARG A 54 -4.08 -4.15 -5.98
N ILE A 55 -4.24 -4.93 -4.92
CA ILE A 55 -3.16 -5.26 -3.98
C ILE A 55 -2.62 -6.65 -4.29
N SER A 56 -1.31 -6.74 -4.53
CA SER A 56 -0.64 -8.02 -4.71
C SER A 56 -0.48 -8.73 -3.37
N VAL A 57 -1.15 -9.87 -3.23
CA VAL A 57 -1.08 -10.74 -2.03
C VAL A 57 -0.36 -12.05 -2.33
N LYS A 58 0.34 -12.13 -3.46
CA LYS A 58 1.11 -13.31 -3.85
C LYS A 58 2.18 -13.62 -2.80
N ASN A 59 2.17 -14.85 -2.29
CA ASN A 59 3.00 -15.28 -1.16
C ASN A 59 2.79 -14.42 0.11
N GLY A 60 1.60 -13.86 0.30
CA GLY A 60 1.28 -12.92 1.37
C GLY A 60 1.72 -13.41 2.75
N LYS A 61 1.42 -14.66 3.13
CA LYS A 61 1.85 -15.25 4.42
C LYS A 61 3.36 -15.27 4.65
N LYS A 62 4.18 -15.23 3.59
CA LYS A 62 5.65 -15.15 3.68
C LYS A 62 6.17 -13.72 3.62
N ARG A 63 5.31 -12.75 3.30
CA ARG A 63 5.63 -11.35 2.97
C ARG A 63 4.65 -10.39 3.65
N GLU A 64 4.10 -10.76 4.79
CA GLU A 64 2.93 -10.10 5.39
C GLU A 64 3.10 -8.59 5.52
N LEU A 65 4.19 -8.14 6.13
CA LEU A 65 4.51 -6.72 6.27
C LEU A 65 4.74 -6.03 4.92
N LYS A 66 5.30 -6.72 3.92
CA LYS A 66 5.48 -6.13 2.58
C LYS A 66 4.13 -5.85 1.92
N VAL A 67 3.12 -6.70 2.12
CA VAL A 67 1.76 -6.41 1.64
C VAL A 67 1.19 -5.16 2.31
N LEU A 68 1.38 -5.01 3.63
CA LEU A 68 0.97 -3.79 4.33
C LEU A 68 1.70 -2.55 3.81
N TRP A 69 3.00 -2.65 3.52
CA TRP A 69 3.77 -1.57 2.92
C TRP A 69 3.29 -1.22 1.51
N ASP A 70 2.96 -2.22 0.69
CA ASP A 70 2.39 -2.02 -0.65
C ASP A 70 1.03 -1.30 -0.55
N ILE A 71 0.17 -1.68 0.40
CA ILE A 71 -1.12 -0.99 0.64
C ILE A 71 -0.89 0.48 1.01
N LEU A 72 0.06 0.75 1.90
CA LEU A 72 0.40 2.12 2.30
C LEU A 72 1.02 2.93 1.17
N HIS A 73 1.81 2.30 0.30
CA HIS A 73 2.36 2.92 -0.90
C HIS A 73 1.25 3.36 -1.86
N GLU A 74 0.32 2.46 -2.20
CA GLU A 74 -0.84 2.81 -3.03
C GLU A 74 -1.70 3.88 -2.35
N TYR A 75 -1.88 3.82 -1.03
CA TYR A 75 -2.57 4.90 -0.31
C TYR A 75 -1.83 6.24 -0.43
N GLY A 76 -0.50 6.23 -0.43
CA GLY A 76 0.33 7.40 -0.70
C GLY A 76 0.09 8.00 -2.08
N HIS A 77 -0.02 7.18 -3.13
CA HIS A 77 -0.41 7.64 -4.47
C HIS A 77 -1.81 8.25 -4.50
N LEU A 78 -2.74 7.70 -3.72
CA LEU A 78 -4.10 8.23 -3.63
C LEU A 78 -4.13 9.60 -2.94
N ILE A 79 -3.24 9.85 -1.98
CA ILE A 79 -3.06 11.17 -1.35
C ILE A 79 -2.53 12.19 -2.37
N ASP A 80 -1.56 11.79 -3.20
CA ASP A 80 -1.01 12.65 -4.26
C ASP A 80 -2.02 12.96 -5.38
N GLY A 81 -3.09 12.16 -5.50
CA GLY A 81 -4.12 12.31 -6.51
C GLY A 81 -3.69 11.82 -7.89
N ARG A 82 -4.58 11.91 -8.89
CA ARG A 82 -4.37 11.29 -10.21
C ARG A 82 -3.11 11.86 -10.91
N PRO A 83 -2.23 11.02 -11.50
CA PRO A 83 -1.02 11.49 -12.14
C PRO A 83 -1.32 12.37 -13.36
N SER A 84 -0.48 13.38 -13.57
CA SER A 84 -0.52 14.19 -14.79
C SER A 84 0.23 13.50 -15.93
N LYS A 85 -0.12 13.80 -17.19
CA LYS A 85 0.50 13.18 -18.38
C LYS A 85 2.02 13.37 -18.48
N ASN A 86 2.57 14.37 -17.79
CA ASN A 86 4.00 14.73 -17.84
C ASN A 86 4.71 14.46 -16.51
N GLU A 87 4.09 13.73 -15.58
CA GLU A 87 4.65 13.50 -14.26
C GLU A 87 5.87 12.57 -14.33
N VAL A 88 6.99 13.01 -13.76
CA VAL A 88 8.21 12.20 -13.69
C VAL A 88 8.00 11.08 -12.68
N ASN A 89 8.04 9.84 -13.16
CA ASN A 89 7.70 8.63 -12.41
C ASN A 89 8.39 8.59 -11.03
N ILE A 90 9.72 8.74 -10.97
CA ILE A 90 10.46 8.64 -9.69
C ILE A 90 10.09 9.72 -8.65
N LYS A 91 9.70 10.94 -9.06
CA LYS A 91 9.29 11.98 -8.11
C LYS A 91 7.99 11.59 -7.43
N ARG A 92 7.07 11.03 -8.20
CA ARG A 92 5.78 10.55 -7.72
C ARG A 92 5.92 9.35 -6.79
N GLU A 93 6.74 8.37 -7.16
CA GLU A 93 7.05 7.22 -6.29
C GLU A 93 7.61 7.69 -4.94
N LYS A 94 8.57 8.62 -4.95
CA LYS A 94 9.13 9.20 -3.71
C LYS A 94 8.07 9.90 -2.85
N SER A 95 7.14 10.60 -3.48
CA SER A 95 6.02 11.28 -2.78
C SER A 95 5.09 10.27 -2.13
N ALA A 96 4.70 9.22 -2.86
CA ALA A 96 3.84 8.15 -2.32
C ALA A 96 4.49 7.42 -1.14
N TRP A 97 5.78 7.07 -1.25
CA TRP A 97 6.53 6.50 -0.13
C TRP A 97 6.68 7.45 1.06
N LEU A 98 6.82 8.76 0.82
CA LEU A 98 6.85 9.76 1.88
C LEU A 98 5.51 9.84 2.62
N ASN A 99 4.39 9.82 1.89
CA ASN A 99 3.05 9.78 2.48
C ASN A 99 2.84 8.52 3.33
N ALA A 100 3.29 7.35 2.83
CA ALA A 100 3.30 6.11 3.60
C ALA A 100 4.15 6.23 4.88
N GLU A 101 5.34 6.84 4.80
CA GLU A 101 6.22 7.06 5.94
C GLU A 101 5.59 7.97 7.01
N ILE A 102 4.93 9.05 6.59
CA ILE A 102 4.18 9.94 7.48
C ILE A 102 3.05 9.18 8.18
N TYR A 103 2.33 8.33 7.44
CA TYR A 103 1.27 7.50 8.02
C TYR A 103 1.84 6.57 9.10
N ILE A 104 2.96 5.90 8.83
CA ILE A 104 3.62 4.99 9.80
C ILE A 104 4.05 5.74 11.07
N LYS A 105 4.66 6.93 10.92
CA LYS A 105 5.09 7.75 12.07
C LYS A 105 3.95 8.16 13.00
N ASN A 106 2.72 8.24 12.47
CA ASN A 106 1.52 8.57 13.23
C ASN A 106 0.83 7.36 13.88
N HIS A 107 1.34 6.13 13.67
CA HIS A 107 0.76 4.90 14.21
C HIS A 107 1.83 4.06 14.91
N SER A 108 1.85 4.12 16.25
CA SER A 108 2.88 3.49 17.08
C SER A 108 3.10 1.99 16.78
N ILE A 109 2.03 1.22 16.53
CA ILE A 109 2.14 -0.21 16.21
C ILE A 109 2.94 -0.51 14.93
N LEU A 110 2.96 0.43 13.98
CA LEU A 110 3.74 0.30 12.74
C LEU A 110 5.21 0.70 12.95
N MET A 111 5.49 1.55 13.95
CA MET A 111 6.84 2.03 14.23
C MET A 111 7.79 0.91 14.67
N ASP A 112 7.27 -0.14 15.31
CA ASP A 112 8.06 -1.33 15.66
C ASP A 112 8.71 -1.99 14.43
N ASN A 113 8.13 -1.80 13.25
CA ASN A 113 8.59 -2.36 11.99
C ASN A 113 9.19 -1.32 11.03
N TYR A 114 9.43 -0.08 11.51
CA TYR A 114 9.85 1.05 10.68
C TYR A 114 11.14 0.78 9.89
N LYS A 115 12.13 0.09 10.49
CA LYS A 115 13.37 -0.28 9.78
C LYS A 115 13.09 -1.20 8.58
N GLY A 116 12.14 -2.12 8.73
CA GLY A 116 11.72 -3.02 7.65
C GLY A 116 11.01 -2.26 6.52
N PHE A 117 10.18 -1.28 6.87
CA PHE A 117 9.58 -0.36 5.91
C PHE A 117 10.64 0.42 5.12
N ILE A 118 11.61 1.06 5.78
CA ILE A 118 12.65 1.85 5.10
C ILE A 118 13.45 0.98 4.14
N LYS A 119 13.87 -0.21 4.57
CA LYS A 119 14.58 -1.15 3.70
C LYS A 119 13.75 -1.50 2.46
N TYR A 120 12.45 -1.79 2.63
CA TYR A 120 11.58 -2.15 1.52
C TYR A 120 11.31 -0.97 0.57
N LYS A 121 11.08 0.24 1.11
CA LYS A 121 11.00 1.49 0.35
C LYS A 121 12.24 1.70 -0.52
N ASP A 122 13.42 1.55 0.06
CA ASP A 122 14.69 1.77 -0.66
C ASP A 122 14.90 0.69 -1.75
N GLU A 123 14.54 -0.57 -1.47
CA GLU A 123 14.50 -1.65 -2.46
C GLU A 123 13.60 -1.27 -3.65
N CYS A 124 12.36 -0.82 -3.40
CA CYS A 124 11.42 -0.41 -4.45
C CYS A 124 11.91 0.81 -5.23
N LEU A 125 12.41 1.86 -4.57
CA LEU A 125 12.88 3.06 -5.26
C LEU A 125 14.13 2.82 -6.11
N SER A 126 14.96 1.82 -5.76
CA SER A 126 16.15 1.47 -6.52
C SER A 126 15.85 1.00 -7.95
N THR A 127 14.65 0.45 -8.20
CA THR A 127 14.27 -0.05 -9.53
C THR A 127 14.02 1.07 -10.55
N TYR A 128 14.01 2.32 -10.11
CA TYR A 128 13.81 3.51 -10.96
C TYR A 128 15.11 4.27 -11.26
N ILE A 129 16.22 3.87 -10.62
CA ILE A 129 17.53 4.52 -10.71
C ILE A 129 18.49 3.70 -11.60
N SER A 130 18.14 2.44 -11.89
CA SER A 130 18.90 1.52 -12.75
C SER A 130 18.75 1.79 -14.24
#